data_AF-A0AA92VBJ7-F1
#
_entry.id   AF-A0AA92VBJ7-F1
#
_cell.length_a   1.000
_cell.length_b   1.000
_cell.length_c   1.000
_cell.angle_alpha   90.00
_cell.angle_beta   90.00
_cell.angle_gamma   90.00
#
_symmetry.space_group_name_H-M   'P 1'
#
loop_
_entity.id
_entity.type
_entity.pdbx_description
1 polymer ?
#
loop_
_entity_poly.entity_id
_entity_poly.type
_entity_poly.pdbx_seq_one_letter_code
_entity_poly.pdbx_strand_id
1 'polypeptide(L)'
;MKLLLKISLVFIGVIGVIALASCEKDEVKSLVIGKIVATPSSVKNGDEITLEIGGNVSASGETIINGKDYHPIIHYLIDGKAVVKSSETTLPFNAKYIIKDLTIGEHTLSVDITSSRKDAIFENKVSSTTITILE
;
A
#
# COMPACT_ATOMS: atom_id res chain seq x y z
N MET A 1 -62.53 -2.13 45.80
CA MET A 1 -61.45 -1.12 45.74
C MET A 1 -60.14 -1.80 46.12
N LYS A 2 -59.23 -1.98 45.14
CA LYS A 2 -57.78 -2.31 45.31
C LYS A 2 -57.53 -3.74 45.87
N LEU A 3 -56.54 -4.54 45.46
CA LEU A 3 -55.28 -4.26 44.79
C LEU A 3 -54.67 -5.60 44.31
N LEU A 4 -54.44 -5.70 42.99
CA LEU A 4 -53.24 -6.23 42.32
C LEU A 4 -52.72 -7.66 42.62
N LEU A 5 -53.00 -8.54 41.66
CA LEU A 5 -52.02 -9.24 40.80
C LEU A 5 -50.55 -9.20 41.27
N LYS A 6 -49.99 -10.35 41.64
CA LYS A 6 -48.54 -10.59 41.66
C LYS A 6 -48.24 -11.93 41.00
N ILE A 7 -48.20 -11.91 39.67
CA ILE A 7 -47.59 -12.97 38.87
C ILE A 7 -46.08 -12.85 39.09
N SER A 8 -45.53 -13.81 39.82
CA SER A 8 -44.10 -14.02 39.98
C SER A 8 -43.53 -14.45 38.64
N LEU A 9 -42.86 -13.53 37.95
CA LEU A 9 -42.11 -13.81 36.73
C LEU A 9 -40.67 -13.32 36.94
N VAL A 10 -39.88 -14.14 37.62
CA VAL A 10 -38.43 -13.97 37.69
C VAL A 10 -37.82 -14.99 36.73
N PHE A 11 -37.80 -14.63 35.46
CA PHE A 11 -36.95 -15.27 34.45
C PHE A 11 -35.51 -14.78 34.70
N ILE A 12 -34.75 -15.49 35.52
CA ILE A 12 -33.29 -15.35 35.60
C ILE A 12 -32.71 -16.65 35.09
N GLY A 13 -32.20 -16.62 33.87
CA GLY A 13 -31.48 -17.74 33.28
C GLY A 13 -31.25 -17.48 31.81
N VAL A 14 -29.98 -17.54 31.40
CA VAL A 14 -29.48 -17.23 30.05
C VAL A 14 -29.46 -15.71 29.82
N ILE A 15 -28.33 -15.02 29.71
CA ILE A 15 -27.29 -15.18 28.69
C ILE A 15 -25.97 -14.68 29.31
N GLY A 16 -25.13 -15.60 29.78
CA GLY A 16 -23.72 -15.32 30.01
C GLY A 16 -23.03 -15.31 28.67
N VAL A 17 -22.95 -14.14 28.04
CA VAL A 17 -22.24 -13.91 26.78
C VAL A 17 -20.80 -14.40 26.96
N ILE A 18 -20.48 -15.50 26.30
CA ILE A 18 -19.10 -15.92 26.06
C ILE A 18 -18.51 -14.82 25.20
N ALA A 19 -17.77 -13.90 25.82
CA ALA A 19 -16.88 -12.98 25.12
C ALA A 19 -15.75 -13.84 24.53
N LEU A 20 -16.04 -14.47 23.38
CA LEU A 20 -14.99 -14.97 22.52
C LEU A 20 -14.14 -13.77 22.17
N ALA A 21 -12.92 -13.77 22.68
CA ALA A 21 -11.84 -12.92 22.24
C ALA A 21 -11.68 -13.13 20.73
N SER A 22 -12.41 -12.35 19.92
CA SER A 22 -12.02 -12.15 18.54
C SER A 22 -10.85 -11.19 18.57
N CYS A 23 -9.66 -11.73 18.80
CA CYS A 23 -8.46 -11.15 18.21
C CYS A 23 -8.56 -11.40 16.70
N GLU A 24 -9.52 -10.73 16.05
CA GLU A 24 -9.34 -10.36 14.66
C GLU A 24 -8.11 -9.47 14.68
N LYS A 25 -6.98 -10.04 14.26
CA LYS A 25 -5.86 -9.20 13.82
C LYS A 25 -6.45 -8.43 12.66
N ASP A 26 -6.87 -7.20 12.93
CA ASP A 26 -7.27 -6.25 11.91
C ASP A 26 -6.08 -6.14 10.94
N GLU A 27 -6.12 -6.93 9.86
CA GLU A 27 -5.18 -6.80 8.76
C GLU A 27 -5.45 -5.42 8.18
N VAL A 28 -4.55 -4.49 8.47
CA VAL A 28 -4.67 -3.16 7.89
C VAL A 28 -4.35 -3.27 6.41
N LYS A 29 -5.43 -3.21 5.63
CA LYS A 29 -5.43 -3.18 4.18
C LYS A 29 -5.45 -1.72 3.75
N SER A 30 -4.29 -1.25 3.36
CA SER A 30 -4.13 0.07 2.76
C SER A 30 -3.99 -0.07 1.25
N LEU A 31 -4.16 1.02 0.52
CA LEU A 31 -4.20 1.04 -0.93
C LEU A 31 -3.27 2.13 -1.45
N VAL A 32 -2.52 1.83 -2.51
CA VAL A 32 -1.77 2.83 -3.29
C VAL A 32 -2.30 2.85 -4.72
N ILE A 33 -2.82 4.00 -5.15
CA ILE A 33 -3.36 4.23 -6.50
C ILE A 33 -2.49 5.27 -7.19
N GLY A 34 -2.20 5.08 -8.47
CA GLY A 34 -1.54 6.10 -9.28
C GLY A 34 -1.09 5.56 -10.63
N LYS A 35 -0.19 6.28 -11.28
CA LYS A 35 0.50 5.86 -12.49
C LYS A 35 1.98 6.14 -12.32
N ILE A 36 2.84 5.22 -12.75
CA ILE A 36 4.28 5.49 -12.75
C ILE A 36 4.62 6.54 -13.79
N VAL A 37 5.49 7.46 -13.41
CA VAL A 37 6.08 8.46 -14.29
C VAL A 37 7.60 8.35 -14.20
N ALA A 38 8.26 8.44 -15.35
CA ALA A 38 9.70 8.53 -15.46
C ALA A 38 10.08 9.82 -16.16
N THR A 39 10.98 10.58 -15.55
CA THR A 39 11.46 11.85 -16.10
C THR A 39 12.99 11.86 -16.13
N PRO A 40 13.61 11.96 -17.32
CA PRO A 40 13.02 11.81 -18.65
C PRO A 40 12.54 10.36 -18.94
N SER A 41 11.66 10.18 -19.94
CA SER A 41 11.12 8.88 -20.35
C SER A 41 11.83 8.25 -21.56
N SER A 42 12.74 9.00 -22.20
CA SER A 42 13.57 8.53 -23.31
C SER A 42 15.02 8.85 -22.99
N VAL A 43 15.83 7.82 -22.82
CA VAL A 43 17.15 7.88 -22.14
C VAL A 43 18.13 6.89 -22.72
N LYS A 44 19.41 7.04 -22.40
CA LYS A 44 20.47 6.09 -22.72
C LYS A 44 20.95 5.37 -21.46
N ASN A 45 21.70 4.30 -21.65
CA ASN A 45 22.45 3.69 -20.56
C ASN A 45 23.44 4.72 -19.97
N GLY A 46 23.42 4.89 -18.65
CA GLY A 46 24.20 5.88 -17.92
C GLY A 46 23.43 7.14 -17.53
N ASP A 47 22.25 7.39 -18.10
CA ASP A 47 21.43 8.55 -17.73
C ASP A 47 20.75 8.35 -16.36
N GLU A 48 20.64 9.43 -15.58
CA GLU A 48 19.82 9.47 -14.36
C GLU A 48 18.37 9.82 -14.72
N ILE A 49 17.43 9.01 -14.22
CA ILE A 49 16.00 9.27 -14.27
C ILE A 49 15.42 9.45 -12.86
N THR A 50 14.36 10.24 -12.78
CA THR A 50 13.49 10.31 -11.61
C THR A 50 12.25 9.46 -11.87
N LEU A 51 11.95 8.56 -10.93
CA LEU A 51 10.77 7.72 -10.91
C LEU A 51 9.83 8.20 -9.80
N GLU A 52 8.55 8.32 -10.13
CA GLU A 52 7.51 8.72 -9.18
C GLU A 52 6.20 7.97 -9.46
N ILE A 53 5.35 7.88 -8.45
CA ILE A 53 3.92 7.54 -8.62
C ILE A 53 3.18 8.87 -8.72
N GLY A 54 2.73 9.22 -9.93
CA GLY A 54 1.98 10.44 -10.25
C GLY A 54 0.51 10.18 -10.61
N GLY A 55 -0.21 11.25 -11.00
CA GLY A 55 -1.64 11.21 -11.35
C GLY A 55 -2.57 11.53 -10.17
N ASN A 56 -3.79 10.95 -10.16
CA ASN A 56 -4.67 10.99 -8.99
C ASN A 56 -4.13 10.01 -7.94
N VAL A 57 -3.10 10.44 -7.22
CA VAL A 57 -2.41 9.59 -6.26
C VAL A 57 -3.16 9.58 -4.94
N SER A 58 -3.40 8.38 -4.42
CA SER A 58 -3.95 8.18 -3.08
C SER A 58 -3.21 7.04 -2.41
N ALA A 59 -2.81 7.26 -1.16
CA ALA A 59 -2.22 6.26 -0.30
C ALA A 59 -2.97 6.28 1.04
N SER A 60 -3.78 5.26 1.34
CA SER A 60 -4.47 5.14 2.64
C SER A 60 -3.56 4.53 3.72
N GLY A 61 -2.26 4.80 3.62
CA GLY A 61 -1.20 4.05 4.28
C GLY A 61 -0.69 4.60 5.58
N GLU A 62 -0.77 5.91 5.77
CA GLU A 62 -0.29 6.55 6.99
C GLU A 62 -1.34 6.38 8.07
N THR A 63 -1.23 5.29 8.83
CA THR A 63 -2.07 5.05 9.99
C THR A 63 -1.21 4.64 11.17
N ILE A 64 -1.60 5.11 12.36
CA ILE A 64 -0.94 4.78 13.62
C ILE A 64 -1.76 3.66 14.25
N ILE A 65 -1.30 2.41 14.11
CA ILE A 65 -1.93 1.27 14.80
C ILE A 65 -1.08 0.92 16.01
N ASN A 66 -1.65 1.03 17.20
CA ASN A 66 -0.96 0.78 18.47
C ASN A 66 0.31 1.67 18.65
N GLY A 67 0.21 2.96 18.29
CA GLY A 67 1.29 3.94 18.51
C GLY A 67 2.52 3.75 17.62
N LYS A 68 2.37 3.05 16.50
CA LYS A 68 3.47 2.73 15.58
C LYS A 68 3.06 3.13 14.17
N ASP A 69 3.99 3.72 13.43
CA ASP A 69 3.74 4.15 12.06
C ASP A 69 3.83 2.97 11.11
N TYR A 70 2.90 2.94 10.15
CA TYR A 70 2.86 2.00 9.04
C TYR A 70 2.88 2.84 7.78
N HIS A 71 3.68 2.42 6.80
CA HIS A 71 3.79 3.13 5.53
C HIS A 71 4.17 2.14 4.43
N PRO A 72 3.77 2.42 3.18
CA PRO A 72 4.18 1.60 2.04
C PRO A 72 5.69 1.75 1.79
N ILE A 73 6.25 0.71 1.19
CA ILE A 73 7.60 0.69 0.65
C ILE A 73 7.48 0.40 -0.85
N ILE A 74 7.84 1.39 -1.67
CA ILE A 74 7.74 1.31 -3.13
C ILE A 74 9.05 0.81 -3.72
N HIS A 75 9.00 -0.32 -4.40
CA HIS A 75 10.08 -0.81 -5.25
C HIS A 75 9.72 -0.53 -6.70
N TYR A 76 10.59 0.18 -7.41
CA TYR A 76 10.47 0.40 -8.84
C TYR A 76 11.12 -0.73 -9.61
N LEU A 77 10.40 -1.24 -10.60
CA LEU A 77 10.82 -2.37 -11.43
C LEU A 77 10.90 -1.95 -12.89
N ILE A 78 11.96 -2.39 -13.57
CA ILE A 78 12.08 -2.36 -15.03
C ILE A 78 12.00 -3.80 -15.52
N ASP A 79 11.05 -4.10 -16.41
CA ASP A 79 10.75 -5.45 -16.91
C ASP A 79 10.61 -6.52 -15.82
N GLY A 80 9.96 -6.15 -14.71
CA GLY A 80 9.75 -7.03 -13.57
C GLY A 80 10.97 -7.20 -12.65
N LYS A 81 12.10 -6.55 -12.93
CA LYS A 81 13.28 -6.57 -12.05
C LYS A 81 13.35 -5.29 -11.21
N ALA A 82 13.42 -5.43 -9.89
CA ALA A 82 13.59 -4.30 -8.99
C ALA A 82 14.93 -3.58 -9.24
N VAL A 83 14.88 -2.27 -9.45
CA VAL A 83 16.04 -1.43 -9.77
C VAL A 83 16.35 -0.38 -8.70
N VAL A 84 15.32 0.15 -8.04
CA VAL A 84 15.48 1.11 -6.95
C VAL A 84 14.27 1.07 -6.02
N LYS A 85 14.48 1.38 -4.75
CA LYS A 85 13.43 1.58 -3.76
C LYS A 85 13.27 3.08 -3.50
N SER A 86 12.04 3.56 -3.35
CA SER A 86 11.79 4.94 -2.93
C SER A 86 12.39 5.22 -1.54
N SER A 87 13.00 6.40 -1.39
CA SER A 87 13.43 6.93 -0.08
C SER A 87 12.27 7.46 0.75
N GLU A 88 11.14 7.73 0.10
CA GLU A 88 10.01 8.40 0.72
C GLU A 88 9.08 7.40 1.40
N THR A 89 8.50 7.85 2.51
CA THR A 89 7.48 7.09 3.27
C THR A 89 6.08 7.64 3.07
N THR A 90 5.99 8.82 2.46
CA THR A 90 4.75 9.52 2.13
C THR A 90 4.78 9.99 0.68
N LEU A 91 3.66 10.52 0.20
CA LEU A 91 3.57 11.07 -1.15
C LEU A 91 4.35 12.37 -1.28
N PRO A 92 5.02 12.61 -2.43
CA PRO A 92 5.16 11.70 -3.58
C PRO A 92 6.28 10.67 -3.38
N PHE A 93 6.06 9.41 -3.80
CA PHE A 93 7.02 8.31 -3.62
C PHE A 93 8.19 8.36 -4.62
N ASN A 94 9.13 9.26 -4.45
CA ASN A 94 10.17 9.49 -5.46
C ASN A 94 11.38 8.54 -5.32
N ALA A 95 12.04 8.26 -6.44
CA ALA A 95 13.32 7.57 -6.47
C ALA A 95 14.18 8.08 -7.64
N LYS A 96 15.49 8.14 -7.45
CA LYS A 96 16.47 8.40 -8.52
C LYS A 96 17.15 7.11 -8.92
N TYR A 97 17.31 6.89 -10.22
CA TYR A 97 17.94 5.69 -10.75
C TYR A 97 18.79 6.01 -11.98
N ILE A 98 19.98 5.40 -12.06
CA ILE A 98 20.83 5.45 -13.25
C ILE A 98 20.54 4.22 -14.09
N ILE A 99 20.16 4.41 -15.36
CA ILE A 99 19.90 3.30 -16.30
C ILE A 99 21.17 2.50 -16.55
N LYS A 100 21.08 1.18 -16.40
CA LYS A 100 22.22 0.27 -16.57
C LYS A 100 21.85 -0.97 -17.37
N ASP A 101 22.66 -1.26 -18.38
CA ASP A 101 22.65 -2.50 -19.15
C ASP A 101 21.29 -2.92 -19.71
N LEU A 102 20.47 -1.94 -20.14
CA LEU A 102 19.21 -2.19 -20.84
C LEU A 102 19.43 -2.21 -22.35
N THR A 103 18.69 -3.07 -23.04
CA THR A 103 18.66 -3.12 -24.50
C THR A 103 18.04 -1.86 -25.10
N ILE A 104 18.39 -1.51 -26.33
CA ILE A 104 17.69 -0.41 -27.04
C ILE A 104 16.24 -0.85 -27.30
N GLY A 105 15.28 0.04 -27.02
CA GLY A 105 13.84 -0.22 -27.21
C GLY A 105 12.97 0.19 -26.03
N GLU A 106 11.73 -0.29 -26.02
CA GLU A 106 10.78 -0.03 -24.94
C GLU A 106 10.94 -1.02 -23.78
N HIS A 107 10.93 -0.50 -22.57
CA HIS A 107 10.99 -1.26 -21.33
C HIS A 107 9.82 -0.90 -20.43
N THR A 108 9.23 -1.90 -19.76
CA THR A 108 8.06 -1.71 -18.91
C THR A 108 8.49 -1.27 -17.51
N LEU A 109 7.97 -0.13 -17.07
CA LEU A 109 8.04 0.30 -15.67
C LEU A 109 6.81 -0.19 -14.91
N SER A 110 7.07 -0.81 -13.77
CA SER A 110 6.07 -1.25 -12.81
C SER A 110 6.55 -0.97 -11.38
N VAL A 111 5.67 -1.11 -10.40
CA VAL A 111 6.03 -1.04 -8.98
C VAL A 111 5.58 -2.31 -8.28
N ASP A 112 6.38 -2.72 -7.32
CA ASP A 112 5.96 -3.64 -6.27
C ASP A 112 5.85 -2.87 -4.97
N ILE A 113 4.81 -3.15 -4.19
CA ILE A 113 4.50 -2.41 -2.98
C ILE A 113 4.52 -3.38 -1.81
N THR A 114 5.48 -3.15 -0.93
CA THR A 114 5.61 -3.87 0.32
C THR A 114 5.25 -2.95 1.48
N SER A 115 5.26 -3.49 2.68
CA SER A 115 4.96 -2.74 3.90
C SER A 115 6.21 -2.62 4.76
N SER A 116 6.32 -1.52 5.52
CA SER A 116 7.29 -1.41 6.61
C SER A 116 7.07 -2.45 7.72
N ARG A 117 5.94 -3.16 7.71
CA ARG A 117 5.62 -4.26 8.62
C ARG A 117 5.00 -5.48 7.94
N LYS A 118 5.40 -6.66 8.42
CA LYS A 118 4.97 -7.96 7.88
C LYS A 118 3.45 -8.19 7.90
N ASP A 119 2.74 -7.60 8.85
CA ASP A 119 1.30 -7.84 9.06
C ASP A 119 0.40 -6.78 8.41
N ALA A 120 0.97 -5.80 7.72
CA ALA A 120 0.21 -4.80 6.97
C ALA A 120 0.33 -5.05 5.48
N ILE A 121 -0.80 -4.96 4.77
CA ILE A 121 -0.89 -5.26 3.34
C ILE A 121 -1.25 -3.97 2.60
N PHE A 122 -0.51 -3.69 1.54
CA PHE A 122 -0.80 -2.59 0.62
C PHE A 122 -1.26 -3.16 -0.71
N GLU A 123 -2.51 -2.91 -1.07
CA GLU A 123 -3.00 -3.24 -2.41
C GLU A 123 -2.34 -2.28 -3.43
N ASN A 124 -1.79 -2.85 -4.50
CA ASN A 124 -1.16 -2.11 -5.57
C ASN A 124 -2.15 -1.88 -6.71
N LYS A 125 -2.63 -0.64 -6.88
CA LYS A 125 -3.42 -0.18 -8.04
C LYS A 125 -2.67 0.89 -8.82
N VAL A 126 -1.34 0.78 -8.87
CA VAL A 126 -0.50 1.67 -9.66
C VAL A 126 -0.36 1.10 -11.07
N SER A 127 -0.78 1.88 -12.06
CA SER A 127 -0.66 1.50 -13.46
C SER A 127 0.80 1.60 -13.94
N SER A 128 1.22 0.61 -14.73
CA SER A 128 2.52 0.59 -15.41
C SER A 128 2.63 1.66 -16.49
N THR A 129 3.87 1.96 -16.90
CA THR A 129 4.18 2.81 -18.06
C THR A 129 5.38 2.21 -18.80
N THR A 130 5.82 2.82 -19.90
CA THR A 130 7.06 2.46 -20.59
C THR A 130 8.11 3.57 -20.49
N ILE A 131 9.37 3.18 -20.58
CA ILE A 131 10.50 4.05 -20.93
C ILE A 131 11.14 3.55 -22.22
N THR A 132 11.80 4.44 -22.94
CA THR A 132 12.50 4.10 -24.18
C THR A 132 14.00 4.27 -23.98
N ILE A 133 14.74 3.21 -24.23
CA ILE A 133 16.21 3.23 -24.27
C ILE A 133 16.66 3.51 -25.70
N LEU A 134 17.42 4.58 -25.84
CA LEU A 134 18.00 5.06 -27.08
C LEU A 134 19.44 4.53 -27.23
N GLU A 135 19.93 4.56 -28.46
CA GLU A 135 21.34 4.29 -28.81
C GLU A 135 22.30 5.32 -28.20
#